data_AF-A0A960SH72-F1
#
_entry.id   AF-A0A960SH72-F1
#
_cell.length_a   1.000
_cell.length_b   1.000
_cell.length_c   1.000
_cell.angle_alpha   90.00
_cell.angle_beta   90.00
_cell.angle_gamma   90.00
#
_symmetry.space_group_name_H-M   'P 1'
#
loop_
_entity.id
_entity.type
_entity.pdbx_description
1 polymer ?
#
loop_
_entity_poly.entity_id
_entity_poly.type
_entity_poly.pdbx_seq_one_letter_code
_entity_poly.pdbx_strand_id
1 'polypeptide(L)'
;LPQVDQEKLDEYLDSVRSVERRIAAIEYRQKEAALEKAGVSSTKRHDADSPPIEIKIPEGDKRSEYMQVMCDLNVLAFQTDTTRVSTYIGSTPNGVSYPELGFSDVHHSTTHHRGDPEKIRKVAAITEFNISQFAYMVKKMSKLREGDGTLLDNCIMMWGSGLENGDQHLRENLPFIIAGSGGGSIRTGRFLPDTHGNQGDLLTTLLACAGVPLDRPIGIATKEIKAMKA
;
A
#
# COMPACT_ATOMS: atom_id res chain seq x y z
N LEU A 1 26.46 -23.77 4.39
CA LEU A 1 25.33 -23.13 5.12
C LEU A 1 24.40 -24.23 5.62
N PRO A 2 23.90 -24.15 6.86
CA PRO A 2 22.77 -24.95 7.32
C PRO A 2 21.59 -24.91 6.33
N GLN A 3 20.77 -25.97 6.28
CA GLN A 3 19.66 -26.06 5.32
C GLN A 3 18.66 -24.90 5.48
N VAL A 4 18.34 -24.53 6.72
CA VAL A 4 17.43 -23.41 7.03
C VAL A 4 17.96 -22.08 6.46
N ASP A 5 19.27 -21.85 6.53
CA ASP A 5 19.89 -20.64 5.99
C ASP A 5 19.85 -20.64 4.45
N GLN A 6 19.99 -21.81 3.82
CA GLN A 6 19.86 -21.94 2.36
C GLN A 6 18.43 -21.61 1.92
N GLU A 7 17.43 -22.18 2.60
CA GLU A 7 16.00 -21.93 2.31
C GLU A 7 15.65 -20.43 2.46
N LYS A 8 16.23 -19.75 3.45
CA LYS A 8 16.06 -18.30 3.64
C LYS A 8 16.67 -17.48 2.52
N LEU A 9 17.87 -17.85 2.07
CA LEU A 9 18.53 -17.19 0.95
C LEU A 9 17.76 -17.42 -0.36
N ASP A 10 17.24 -18.63 -0.58
CA ASP A 10 16.42 -18.94 -1.75
C ASP A 10 15.12 -18.11 -1.75
N GLU A 11 14.42 -18.03 -0.62
CA GLU A 11 13.22 -17.18 -0.45
C GLU A 11 13.53 -15.70 -0.75
N TYR A 12 14.68 -15.20 -0.29
CA TYR A 12 15.14 -13.85 -0.57
C TYR A 12 15.46 -13.64 -2.05
N LEU A 13 16.27 -14.51 -2.66
CA LEU A 13 16.67 -14.39 -4.06
C LEU A 13 15.47 -14.51 -5.01
N ASP A 14 14.51 -15.38 -4.69
CA ASP A 14 13.26 -15.48 -5.44
C ASP A 14 12.40 -14.22 -5.30
N SER A 15 12.35 -13.62 -4.11
CA SER A 15 11.63 -12.36 -3.88
C SER A 15 12.26 -11.20 -4.66
N VAL A 16 13.59 -11.07 -4.63
CA VAL A 16 14.34 -10.06 -5.43
C VAL A 16 14.09 -10.27 -6.92
N ARG A 17 14.31 -11.49 -7.43
CA ARG A 17 14.11 -11.80 -8.86
C ARG A 17 12.68 -11.57 -9.31
N SER A 18 11.69 -11.87 -8.46
CA SER A 18 10.29 -11.59 -8.76
C SER A 18 10.04 -10.09 -8.93
N VAL A 19 10.62 -9.25 -8.05
CA VAL A 19 10.50 -7.79 -8.17
C VAL A 19 11.21 -7.28 -9.42
N GLU A 20 12.45 -7.69 -9.65
CA GLU A 20 13.24 -7.31 -10.83
C GLU A 20 12.51 -7.65 -12.13
N ARG A 21 11.97 -8.87 -12.25
CA ARG A 21 11.20 -9.29 -13.44
C ARG A 21 9.97 -8.42 -13.67
N ARG A 22 9.27 -8.03 -12.61
CA ARG A 22 8.08 -7.17 -12.71
C ARG A 22 8.46 -5.74 -13.10
N ILE A 23 9.53 -5.19 -12.54
CA ILE A 23 10.06 -3.88 -12.91
C ILE A 23 10.48 -3.88 -14.39
N ALA A 24 11.27 -4.86 -14.82
CA ALA A 24 11.71 -4.99 -16.20
C ALA A 24 10.53 -5.10 -17.18
N ALA A 25 9.46 -5.82 -16.81
CA ALA A 25 8.25 -5.91 -17.62
C ALA A 25 7.53 -4.55 -17.74
N ILE A 26 7.43 -3.78 -16.65
CA ILE A 26 6.85 -2.44 -16.66
C ILE A 26 7.69 -1.48 -17.50
N GLU A 27 9.02 -1.47 -17.32
CA GLU A 27 9.94 -0.63 -18.09
C GLU A 27 9.88 -0.94 -19.58
N TYR A 28 9.80 -2.21 -19.96
CA TYR A 28 9.64 -2.63 -21.35
C TYR A 28 8.34 -2.08 -21.95
N ARG A 29 7.20 -2.22 -21.27
CA ARG A 29 5.91 -1.69 -21.74
C ARG A 29 5.90 -0.16 -21.79
N GLN A 30 6.49 0.51 -20.79
CA GLN A 30 6.67 1.96 -20.78
C GLN A 30 7.43 2.45 -22.01
N LYS A 31 8.52 1.75 -22.35
CA LYS A 31 9.32 2.06 -23.53
C LYS A 31 8.52 1.89 -24.81
N GLU A 32 7.81 0.76 -24.97
CA GLU A 32 6.97 0.52 -26.17
C GLU A 32 5.86 1.57 -26.31
N ALA A 33 5.15 1.91 -25.22
CA ALA A 33 4.07 2.91 -25.25
C ALA A 33 4.59 4.33 -25.57
N ALA A 34 5.75 4.72 -25.04
CA ALA A 34 6.39 6.00 -25.35
C ALA A 34 6.79 6.09 -26.83
N LEU A 35 7.26 4.97 -27.41
CA LEU A 35 7.66 4.88 -28.81
C LEU A 35 6.46 4.89 -29.77
N GLU A 36 5.37 4.20 -29.42
CA GLU A 36 4.11 4.26 -30.16
C GLU A 36 3.58 5.70 -30.22
N LYS A 37 3.58 6.40 -29.07
CA LYS A 37 3.17 7.81 -28.99
C LYS A 37 4.08 8.74 -29.80
N ALA A 38 5.35 8.39 -29.97
CA ALA A 38 6.31 9.13 -30.79
C ALA A 38 6.26 8.76 -32.29
N GLY A 39 5.46 7.76 -32.69
CA GLY A 39 5.35 7.32 -34.10
C GLY A 39 6.61 6.61 -34.64
N VAL A 40 7.49 6.11 -33.77
CA VAL A 40 8.75 5.46 -34.16
C VAL A 40 8.53 3.95 -34.27
N SER A 41 8.66 3.41 -35.49
CA SER A 41 8.58 1.95 -35.76
C SER A 41 9.83 1.22 -35.23
N SER A 42 9.63 0.00 -34.74
CA SER A 42 10.65 -0.87 -34.13
C SER A 42 11.87 -1.20 -35.01
N THR A 43 11.82 -0.85 -36.31
CA THR A 43 12.87 -1.04 -37.31
C THR A 43 13.87 0.13 -37.42
N LYS A 44 13.63 1.28 -36.77
CA LYS A 44 14.53 2.46 -36.80
C LYS A 44 15.21 2.70 -35.43
N ARG A 45 16.01 1.74 -34.97
CA ARG A 45 16.70 1.82 -33.67
C ARG A 45 18.09 2.44 -33.80
N HIS A 46 18.45 3.34 -32.89
CA HIS A 46 19.84 3.62 -32.50
C HIS A 46 19.96 3.55 -30.96
N ASP A 47 21.06 3.00 -30.43
CA ASP A 47 21.26 2.79 -28.98
C ASP A 47 21.22 4.10 -28.15
N ALA A 48 21.43 5.24 -28.80
CA ALA A 48 21.40 6.57 -28.18
C ALA A 48 19.97 7.12 -27.97
N ASP A 49 18.93 6.51 -28.54
CA ASP A 49 17.55 7.01 -28.51
C ASP A 49 16.76 6.56 -27.27
N SER A 50 17.43 6.33 -26.13
CA SER A 50 16.72 5.96 -24.90
C SER A 50 16.06 7.21 -24.29
N PRO A 51 14.71 7.36 -24.34
CA PRO A 51 14.06 8.46 -23.67
C PRO A 51 14.30 8.36 -22.15
N PRO A 52 14.33 9.49 -21.43
CA PRO A 52 14.44 9.46 -19.97
C PRO A 52 13.31 8.62 -19.38
N ILE A 53 13.65 7.70 -18.47
CA ILE A 53 12.69 6.89 -17.73
C ILE A 53 11.95 7.82 -16.76
N GLU A 54 10.85 8.42 -17.19
CA GLU A 54 9.87 8.97 -16.27
C GLU A 54 9.03 7.80 -15.75
N ILE A 55 9.07 7.54 -14.43
CA ILE A 55 8.16 6.60 -13.77
C ILE A 55 6.76 7.24 -13.72
N LYS A 56 6.12 7.33 -14.90
CA LYS A 56 4.68 7.54 -15.02
C LYS A 56 4.05 6.17 -15.08
N ILE A 57 3.01 5.95 -14.29
CA ILE A 57 2.11 4.80 -14.53
C ILE A 57 1.56 5.04 -15.93
N PRO A 58 1.87 4.20 -16.93
CA PRO A 58 1.47 4.45 -18.31
C PRO A 58 -0.04 4.64 -18.37
N GLU A 59 -0.50 5.64 -19.13
CA GLU A 59 -1.89 5.69 -19.55
C GLU A 59 -2.18 4.41 -20.35
N GLY A 60 -2.89 3.44 -19.75
CA GLY A 60 -3.22 2.15 -20.37
C GLY A 60 -2.73 0.90 -19.61
N ASP A 61 -1.77 1.02 -18.70
CA ASP A 61 -1.33 -0.11 -17.87
C ASP A 61 -2.24 -0.28 -16.64
N LYS A 62 -2.39 -1.54 -16.19
CA LYS A 62 -3.15 -1.87 -14.98
C LYS A 62 -2.50 -1.25 -13.75
N ARG A 63 -3.22 -0.35 -13.08
CA ARG A 63 -2.72 0.35 -11.89
C ARG A 63 -2.37 -0.64 -10.77
N SER A 64 -3.10 -1.76 -10.66
CA SER A 64 -2.81 -2.83 -9.71
C SER A 64 -1.38 -3.35 -9.83
N GLU A 65 -0.85 -3.47 -11.05
CA GLU A 65 0.48 -4.07 -11.25
C GLU A 65 1.57 -3.18 -10.65
N TYR A 66 1.47 -1.87 -10.87
CA TYR A 66 2.37 -0.89 -10.26
C TYR A 66 2.25 -0.88 -8.74
N MET A 67 1.01 -0.85 -8.21
CA MET A 67 0.79 -0.86 -6.76
C MET A 67 1.37 -2.10 -6.09
N GLN A 68 1.22 -3.26 -6.72
CA GLN A 68 1.78 -4.51 -6.21
C GLN A 68 3.32 -4.55 -6.31
N VAL A 69 3.94 -3.95 -7.32
CA VAL A 69 5.41 -3.79 -7.35
C VAL A 69 5.88 -2.94 -6.17
N MET A 70 5.19 -1.83 -5.90
CA MET A 70 5.50 -1.00 -4.73
C MET A 70 5.25 -1.75 -3.42
N CYS A 71 4.19 -2.56 -3.31
CA CYS A 71 3.96 -3.43 -2.16
C CYS A 71 5.12 -4.41 -1.99
N ASP A 72 5.56 -5.06 -3.06
CA ASP A 72 6.65 -6.03 -3.02
C ASP A 72 7.99 -5.39 -2.61
N LEU A 73 8.30 -4.19 -3.13
CA LEU A 73 9.47 -3.42 -2.72
C LEU A 73 9.44 -3.09 -1.23
N ASN A 74 8.27 -2.70 -0.71
CA ASN A 74 8.11 -2.44 0.72
C ASN A 74 8.33 -3.72 1.54
N VAL A 75 7.70 -4.83 1.14
CA VAL A 75 7.87 -6.12 1.83
C VAL A 75 9.35 -6.54 1.82
N LEU A 76 10.03 -6.40 0.69
CA LEU A 76 11.45 -6.70 0.59
C LEU A 76 12.29 -5.86 1.55
N ALA A 77 12.03 -4.55 1.62
CA ALA A 77 12.76 -3.64 2.52
C ALA A 77 12.59 -3.99 4.00
N PHE A 78 11.43 -4.52 4.41
CA PHE A 78 11.23 -5.07 5.75
C PHE A 78 11.93 -6.42 5.92
N GLN A 79 11.80 -7.33 4.95
CA GLN A 79 12.42 -8.66 4.99
C GLN A 79 13.95 -8.61 5.07
N THR A 80 14.58 -7.61 4.43
CA THR A 80 16.03 -7.40 4.45
C THR A 80 16.49 -6.49 5.58
N ASP A 81 15.60 -6.16 6.53
CA ASP A 81 15.87 -5.23 7.62
C ASP A 81 16.46 -3.88 7.18
N THR A 82 16.10 -3.44 5.96
CA THR A 82 16.63 -2.20 5.37
C THR A 82 15.96 -0.96 5.95
N THR A 83 14.69 -1.10 6.37
CA THR A 83 13.99 -0.04 7.10
C THR A 83 13.09 -0.62 8.20
N ARG A 84 12.88 0.17 9.26
CA ARG A 84 11.92 -0.13 10.33
C ARG A 84 10.55 0.52 10.10
N VAL A 85 10.48 1.52 9.23
CA VAL A 85 9.26 2.30 8.97
C VAL A 85 9.12 2.57 7.47
N SER A 86 7.90 2.49 6.96
CA SER A 86 7.57 2.90 5.60
C SER A 86 6.19 3.54 5.53
N THR A 87 6.01 4.48 4.60
CA THR A 87 4.71 5.05 4.22
C THR A 87 4.57 4.96 2.72
N TYR A 88 3.54 4.24 2.25
CA TYR A 88 3.24 4.12 0.84
C TYR A 88 1.98 4.91 0.48
N ILE A 89 2.11 5.82 -0.49
CA ILE A 89 1.00 6.60 -1.03
C ILE A 89 0.71 6.11 -2.45
N GLY A 90 -0.37 5.34 -2.61
CA GLY A 90 -0.78 4.76 -3.90
C GLY A 90 -1.54 5.72 -4.82
N SER A 91 -1.57 7.03 -4.53
CA SER A 91 -2.36 8.04 -5.24
C SER A 91 -1.67 9.41 -5.23
N THR A 92 -2.29 10.42 -5.81
CA THR A 92 -1.84 11.83 -5.79
C THR A 92 -2.89 12.70 -5.07
N PRO A 93 -2.58 13.95 -4.69
CA PRO A 93 -3.54 14.81 -3.98
C PRO A 93 -4.88 15.01 -4.70
N ASN A 94 -4.86 15.06 -6.04
CA ASN A 94 -6.07 15.21 -6.86
C ASN A 94 -6.66 13.85 -7.29
N GLY A 95 -6.19 12.75 -6.71
CA GLY A 95 -6.57 11.41 -7.10
C GLY A 95 -6.00 10.97 -8.45
N VAL A 96 -6.31 9.73 -8.78
CA VAL A 96 -5.88 9.03 -9.99
C VAL A 96 -7.05 8.23 -10.55
N SER A 97 -6.96 7.81 -11.80
CA SER A 97 -7.93 6.90 -12.42
C SER A 97 -7.57 5.42 -12.20
N TYR A 98 -8.58 4.56 -12.32
CA TYR A 98 -8.49 3.10 -12.11
C TYR A 98 -9.12 2.37 -13.32
N PRO A 99 -8.49 2.43 -14.51
CA PRO A 99 -9.09 1.97 -15.77
C PRO A 99 -9.50 0.49 -15.78
N GLU A 100 -8.83 -0.34 -14.98
CA GLU A 100 -9.14 -1.77 -14.83
C GLU A 100 -10.50 -2.05 -14.16
N LEU A 101 -11.11 -1.03 -13.55
CA LEU A 101 -12.47 -1.10 -13.02
C LEU A 101 -13.54 -0.78 -14.09
N GLY A 102 -13.13 -0.55 -15.34
CA GLY A 102 -14.04 -0.31 -16.47
C GLY A 102 -14.47 1.15 -16.66
N PHE A 103 -13.80 2.10 -16.00
CA PHE A 103 -14.05 3.54 -16.13
C PHE A 103 -12.76 4.35 -15.96
N SER A 104 -12.72 5.55 -16.54
CA SER A 104 -11.53 6.41 -16.57
C SER A 104 -11.61 7.63 -15.65
N ASP A 105 -12.70 7.78 -14.88
CA ASP A 105 -12.88 8.88 -13.94
C ASP A 105 -11.75 8.93 -12.89
N VAL A 106 -11.39 10.15 -12.48
CA VAL A 106 -10.41 10.38 -11.42
C VAL A 106 -11.10 10.24 -10.05
N HIS A 107 -10.46 9.53 -9.12
CA HIS A 107 -11.06 9.22 -7.82
C HIS A 107 -11.56 10.45 -7.06
N HIS A 108 -10.76 11.52 -6.93
CA HIS A 108 -11.13 12.70 -6.15
C HIS A 108 -12.38 13.41 -6.66
N SER A 109 -12.49 13.64 -7.97
CA SER A 109 -13.70 14.25 -8.53
C SER A 109 -14.93 13.35 -8.38
N THR A 110 -14.72 12.03 -8.38
CA THR A 110 -15.78 11.04 -8.21
C THR A 110 -16.29 11.01 -6.76
N THR A 111 -15.47 11.33 -5.75
CA THR A 111 -15.93 11.41 -4.36
C THR A 111 -16.92 12.53 -4.10
N HIS A 112 -16.93 13.59 -4.92
CA HIS A 112 -17.98 14.61 -4.92
C HIS A 112 -19.22 14.13 -5.71
N HIS A 113 -19.86 13.08 -5.18
CA HIS A 113 -20.92 12.36 -5.88
C HIS A 113 -22.27 13.08 -5.84
N ARG A 114 -22.55 13.98 -4.90
CA ARG A 114 -23.85 14.71 -4.77
C ARG A 114 -25.08 13.81 -4.86
N GLY A 115 -24.98 12.61 -4.30
CA GLY A 115 -26.03 11.59 -4.36
C GLY A 115 -26.17 10.83 -5.69
N ASP A 116 -25.31 11.06 -6.68
CA ASP A 116 -25.29 10.30 -7.94
C ASP A 116 -24.96 8.81 -7.68
N PRO A 117 -25.88 7.87 -7.95
CA PRO A 117 -25.68 6.45 -7.69
C PRO A 117 -24.50 5.84 -8.44
N GLU A 118 -24.20 6.31 -9.65
CA GLU A 118 -23.12 5.76 -10.45
C GLU A 118 -21.75 6.21 -9.91
N LYS A 119 -21.63 7.46 -9.46
CA LYS A 119 -20.43 7.92 -8.76
C LYS A 119 -20.22 7.20 -7.44
N ILE A 120 -21.29 6.98 -6.66
CA ILE A 120 -21.22 6.20 -5.41
C ILE A 120 -20.69 4.79 -5.70
N ARG A 121 -21.23 4.12 -6.72
CA ARG A 121 -20.78 2.79 -7.15
C ARG A 121 -19.29 2.79 -7.53
N LYS A 122 -18.85 3.80 -8.29
CA LYS A 122 -17.43 3.96 -8.68
C LYS A 122 -16.51 4.19 -7.48
N VAL A 123 -16.90 5.06 -6.53
CA VAL A 123 -16.14 5.29 -5.28
C VAL A 123 -16.00 3.98 -4.51
N ALA A 124 -17.09 3.25 -4.30
CA ALA A 124 -17.06 1.96 -3.61
C ALA A 124 -16.11 0.95 -4.30
N ALA A 125 -16.17 0.86 -5.63
CA ALA A 125 -15.27 -0.02 -6.40
C ALA A 125 -13.80 0.39 -6.27
N ILE A 126 -13.49 1.69 -6.28
CA ILE A 126 -12.12 2.19 -6.05
C ILE A 126 -11.67 1.89 -4.61
N THR A 127 -12.54 2.06 -3.61
CA THR A 127 -12.23 1.75 -2.22
C THR A 127 -11.92 0.26 -2.04
N GLU A 128 -12.78 -0.62 -2.55
CA GLU A 128 -12.56 -2.07 -2.54
C GLU A 128 -11.25 -2.43 -3.22
N PHE A 129 -10.98 -1.84 -4.39
CA PHE A 129 -9.73 -2.03 -5.12
C PHE A 129 -8.50 -1.67 -4.26
N ASN A 130 -8.48 -0.49 -3.62
CA ASN A 130 -7.33 -0.09 -2.79
C ASN A 130 -7.17 -0.99 -1.55
N ILE A 131 -8.27 -1.42 -0.92
CA ILE A 131 -8.24 -2.40 0.17
C ILE A 131 -7.66 -3.73 -0.31
N SER A 132 -7.99 -4.16 -1.53
CA SER A 132 -7.44 -5.41 -2.10
C SER A 132 -5.91 -5.36 -2.27
N GLN A 133 -5.34 -4.19 -2.59
CA GLN A 133 -3.89 -4.00 -2.69
C GLN A 133 -3.22 -4.05 -1.31
N PHE A 134 -3.85 -3.45 -0.29
CA PHE A 134 -3.39 -3.61 1.09
C PHE A 134 -3.45 -5.08 1.54
N ALA A 135 -4.56 -5.77 1.26
CA ALA A 135 -4.72 -7.19 1.57
C ALA A 135 -3.70 -8.08 0.85
N TYR A 136 -3.29 -7.73 -0.37
CA TYR A 136 -2.19 -8.40 -1.07
C TYR A 136 -0.88 -8.33 -0.27
N MET A 137 -0.51 -7.13 0.20
CA MET A 137 0.69 -6.93 1.01
C MET A 137 0.62 -7.69 2.34
N VAL A 138 -0.51 -7.61 3.07
CA VAL A 138 -0.73 -8.35 4.32
C VAL A 138 -0.58 -9.85 4.10
N LYS A 139 -1.22 -10.41 3.06
CA LYS A 139 -1.12 -11.84 2.72
C LYS A 139 0.32 -12.24 2.41
N LYS A 140 1.07 -11.41 1.69
CA LYS A 140 2.48 -11.68 1.39
C LYS A 140 3.32 -11.74 2.67
N MET A 141 3.21 -10.73 3.53
CA MET A 141 3.94 -10.70 4.81
C MET A 141 3.56 -11.86 5.75
N SER A 142 2.30 -12.32 5.72
CA SER A 142 1.85 -13.48 6.52
C SER A 142 2.43 -14.83 6.05
N LYS A 143 3.04 -14.88 4.86
CA LYS A 143 3.64 -16.10 4.31
C LYS A 143 5.15 -16.16 4.53
N LEU A 144 5.80 -15.01 4.72
CA LEU A 144 7.24 -14.91 4.94
C LEU A 144 7.56 -15.30 6.38
N ARG A 145 8.36 -16.34 6.59
CA ARG A 145 8.74 -16.80 7.93
C ARG A 145 9.78 -15.87 8.53
N GLU A 146 9.63 -15.49 9.80
CA GLU A 146 10.59 -14.67 10.54
C GLU A 146 10.60 -15.09 12.01
N GLY A 147 11.74 -15.63 12.48
CA GLY A 147 11.83 -16.25 13.80
C GLY A 147 10.80 -17.36 14.00
N ASP A 148 10.08 -17.33 15.12
CA ASP A 148 9.03 -18.28 15.48
C ASP A 148 7.68 -18.02 14.76
N GLY A 149 7.57 -16.92 14.01
CA GLY A 149 6.34 -16.46 13.39
C GLY A 149 6.52 -16.08 11.92
N THR A 150 5.83 -15.02 11.52
CA THR A 150 5.88 -14.44 10.19
C THR A 150 6.32 -12.99 10.25
N LEU A 151 6.77 -12.44 9.12
CA LEU A 151 7.10 -11.02 9.01
C LEU A 151 5.91 -10.14 9.45
N LEU A 152 4.68 -10.55 9.17
CA LEU A 152 3.48 -9.84 9.61
C LEU A 152 3.32 -9.84 11.15
N ASP A 153 3.71 -10.92 11.83
CA ASP A 153 3.57 -11.03 13.29
C ASP A 153 4.48 -10.01 14.00
N ASN A 154 5.66 -9.74 13.44
CA ASN A 154 6.63 -8.76 13.95
C ASN A 154 6.37 -7.31 13.48
N CYS A 155 5.42 -7.11 12.56
CA CYS A 155 5.10 -5.79 12.02
C CYS A 155 3.78 -5.24 12.55
N ILE A 156 3.61 -3.92 12.40
CA ILE A 156 2.33 -3.22 12.57
C ILE A 156 2.04 -2.50 11.26
N MET A 157 0.93 -2.84 10.62
CA MET A 157 0.44 -2.21 9.40
C MET A 157 -0.85 -1.47 9.66
N MET A 158 -0.98 -0.26 9.13
CA MET A 158 -2.20 0.55 9.20
C MET A 158 -2.65 0.92 7.80
N TRP A 159 -3.93 0.70 7.51
CA TRP A 159 -4.64 1.23 6.36
C TRP A 159 -5.87 1.98 6.84
N GLY A 160 -6.20 3.10 6.22
CA GLY A 160 -7.41 3.84 6.56
C GLY A 160 -7.61 5.08 5.71
N SER A 161 -8.62 5.86 6.07
CA SER A 161 -8.98 7.10 5.39
C SER A 161 -8.95 8.29 6.34
N GLY A 162 -8.59 9.46 5.80
CA GLY A 162 -8.69 10.74 6.50
C GLY A 162 -10.10 11.36 6.48
N LEU A 163 -11.01 10.77 5.70
CA LEU A 163 -12.41 11.18 5.55
C LEU A 163 -13.33 9.95 5.61
N GLU A 164 -14.46 10.10 6.30
CA GLU A 164 -15.54 9.11 6.35
C GLU A 164 -16.37 9.18 5.07
N ASN A 165 -16.76 10.40 4.70
CA ASN A 165 -17.52 10.70 3.50
C ASN A 165 -16.80 11.77 2.70
N GLY A 166 -16.43 11.44 1.45
CA GLY A 166 -15.72 12.36 0.57
C GLY A 166 -16.58 13.49 -0.01
N ASP A 167 -17.89 13.29 -0.15
CA ASP A 167 -18.82 14.31 -0.70
C ASP A 167 -19.07 15.43 0.31
N GLN A 168 -19.24 15.05 1.58
CA GLN A 168 -19.53 15.98 2.68
C GLN A 168 -18.28 16.37 3.50
N HIS A 169 -17.12 15.76 3.22
CA HIS A 169 -15.89 15.91 3.99
C HIS A 169 -16.04 15.60 5.49
N LEU A 170 -16.87 14.61 5.84
CA LEU A 170 -17.06 14.17 7.23
C LEU A 170 -15.84 13.41 7.76
N ARG A 171 -15.62 13.50 9.06
CA ARG A 171 -14.48 12.92 9.79
C ARG A 171 -14.89 12.24 11.10
N GLU A 172 -16.16 11.88 11.25
CA GLU A 172 -16.69 11.41 12.52
C GLU A 172 -16.39 9.92 12.73
N ASN A 173 -16.62 9.09 11.71
CA ASN A 173 -16.41 7.65 11.76
C ASN A 173 -15.42 7.17 10.68
N LEU A 174 -14.12 7.34 10.97
CA LEU A 174 -13.06 7.00 10.03
C LEU A 174 -12.76 5.49 10.03
N PRO A 175 -12.71 4.84 8.84
CA PRO A 175 -12.37 3.43 8.76
C PRO A 175 -10.85 3.23 8.90
N PHE A 176 -10.45 2.34 9.81
CA PHE A 176 -9.08 1.87 9.96
C PHE A 176 -9.02 0.34 10.01
N ILE A 177 -8.03 -0.22 9.32
CA ILE A 177 -7.65 -1.63 9.38
C ILE A 177 -6.22 -1.66 9.93
N ILE A 178 -6.05 -2.38 11.04
CA ILE A 178 -4.73 -2.66 11.62
C ILE A 178 -4.43 -4.14 11.40
N ALA A 179 -3.26 -4.44 10.84
CA ALA A 179 -2.79 -5.80 10.60
C ALA A 179 -1.41 -6.02 11.20
N GLY A 180 -1.13 -7.27 11.60
CA GLY A 180 0.09 -7.62 12.32
C GLY A 180 -0.03 -7.42 13.83
N SER A 181 0.74 -8.22 14.58
CA SER A 181 0.68 -8.23 16.04
C SER A 181 1.70 -7.30 16.69
N GLY A 182 2.63 -6.72 15.91
CA GLY A 182 3.71 -5.88 16.42
C GLY A 182 4.55 -6.56 17.48
N GLY A 183 4.93 -7.83 17.26
CA GLY A 183 5.63 -8.64 18.25
C GLY A 183 4.77 -9.00 19.46
N GLY A 184 3.46 -9.18 19.27
CA GLY A 184 2.51 -9.49 20.33
C GLY A 184 1.99 -8.28 21.12
N SER A 185 2.33 -7.05 20.73
CA SER A 185 1.83 -5.82 21.37
C SER A 185 0.37 -5.47 21.02
N ILE A 186 -0.15 -6.01 19.92
CA ILE A 186 -1.52 -5.78 19.42
C ILE A 186 -2.32 -7.08 19.42
N ARG A 187 -3.53 -7.05 19.99
CA ARG A 187 -4.51 -8.15 19.88
C ARG A 187 -5.24 -8.09 18.55
N THR A 188 -4.94 -9.02 17.66
CA THR A 188 -5.51 -9.16 16.31
C THR A 188 -6.82 -9.98 16.30
N GLY A 189 -7.46 -10.12 15.13
CA GLY A 189 -8.64 -10.97 14.94
C GLY A 189 -9.95 -10.41 15.50
N ARG A 190 -10.07 -9.07 15.61
CA ARG A 190 -11.20 -8.40 16.26
C ARG A 190 -11.78 -7.28 15.40
N PHE A 191 -13.07 -7.07 15.56
CA PHE A 191 -13.76 -5.84 15.15
C PHE A 191 -14.12 -5.05 16.41
N LEU A 192 -13.82 -3.75 16.44
CA LEU A 192 -13.96 -2.89 17.62
C LEU A 192 -14.98 -1.77 17.37
N PRO A 193 -16.30 -2.08 17.34
CA PRO A 193 -17.33 -1.10 16.98
C PRO A 193 -17.50 0.02 18.02
N ASP A 194 -17.28 -0.29 19.30
CA ASP A 194 -17.55 0.63 20.42
C ASP A 194 -16.28 1.37 20.90
N THR A 195 -15.22 1.33 20.09
CA THR A 195 -13.95 1.99 20.42
C THR A 195 -13.92 3.41 19.88
N HIS A 196 -13.95 4.38 20.78
CA HIS A 196 -13.93 5.80 20.42
C HIS A 196 -12.57 6.44 20.72
N GLY A 197 -12.06 7.19 19.75
CA GLY A 197 -10.83 7.98 19.84
C GLY A 197 -10.68 8.86 18.61
N ASN A 198 -9.67 9.73 18.63
CA ASN A 198 -9.28 10.50 17.45
C ASN A 198 -8.06 9.86 16.75
N GLN A 199 -7.71 10.34 15.55
CA GLN A 199 -6.55 9.81 14.82
C GLN A 199 -5.24 9.93 15.60
N GLY A 200 -5.09 11.00 16.41
CA GLY A 200 -3.95 11.16 17.30
C GLY A 200 -3.87 10.02 18.32
N ASP A 201 -5.00 9.69 18.97
CA ASP A 201 -5.06 8.56 19.92
C ASP A 201 -4.64 7.24 19.25
N LEU A 202 -5.11 6.99 18.02
CA LEU A 202 -4.72 5.81 17.25
C LEU A 202 -3.22 5.78 16.98
N LEU A 203 -2.65 6.85 16.42
CA LEU A 203 -1.22 6.93 16.08
C LEU A 203 -0.34 6.82 17.33
N THR A 204 -0.71 7.52 18.42
CA THR A 204 -0.04 7.40 19.72
C THR A 204 -0.06 5.96 20.22
N THR A 205 -1.19 5.26 20.10
CA THR A 205 -1.31 3.85 20.51
C THR A 205 -0.42 2.94 19.67
N LEU A 206 -0.37 3.12 18.35
CA LEU A 206 0.47 2.30 17.47
C LEU A 206 1.96 2.51 17.75
N LEU A 207 2.40 3.76 18.01
CA LEU A 207 3.78 4.05 18.39
C LEU A 207 4.14 3.43 19.74
N ALA A 208 3.23 3.48 20.72
CA ALA A 208 3.41 2.82 22.00
C ALA A 208 3.53 1.29 21.85
N CYS A 209 2.70 0.67 20.99
CA CYS A 209 2.81 -0.75 20.67
C CYS A 209 4.13 -1.10 19.96
N ALA A 210 4.65 -0.20 19.13
CA ALA A 210 5.95 -0.34 18.49
C ALA A 210 7.15 -0.08 19.44
N GLY A 211 6.90 0.25 20.71
CA GLY A 211 7.96 0.55 21.68
C GLY A 211 8.66 1.89 21.45
N VAL A 212 8.06 2.79 20.68
CA VAL A 212 8.62 4.13 20.42
C VAL A 212 8.31 5.05 21.61
N PRO A 213 9.32 5.59 22.31
CA PRO A 213 9.08 6.53 23.40
C PRO A 213 8.48 7.83 22.85
N LEU A 214 7.42 8.31 23.50
CA LEU A 214 6.76 9.57 23.16
C LEU A 214 7.08 10.61 24.23
N ASP A 215 7.67 11.71 23.83
CA ASP A 215 7.94 12.89 24.66
C ASP A 215 6.76 13.88 24.69
N ARG A 216 5.82 13.73 23.75
CA ARG A 216 4.61 14.56 23.63
C ARG A 216 3.48 13.82 22.90
N PRO A 217 2.22 14.28 23.02
CA PRO A 217 1.09 13.74 22.27
C PRO A 217 1.24 13.90 20.76
N ILE A 218 0.76 12.92 19.98
CA ILE A 218 0.74 13.00 18.51
C ILE A 218 -0.49 13.79 18.06
N GLY A 219 -0.27 14.99 17.55
CA GLY A 219 -1.35 15.86 17.05
C GLY A 219 -2.37 16.18 18.14
N ILE A 220 -3.61 15.71 17.95
CA ILE A 220 -4.73 15.92 18.88
C ILE A 220 -4.93 14.74 19.86
N ALA A 221 -3.92 13.88 20.02
CA ALA A 221 -4.00 12.75 20.95
C ALA A 221 -4.28 13.21 22.38
N THR A 222 -5.16 12.47 23.04
CA THR A 222 -5.57 12.65 24.44
C THR A 222 -5.36 11.39 25.26
N LYS A 223 -5.26 10.21 24.62
CA LYS A 223 -5.18 8.91 25.28
C LYS A 223 -4.59 7.84 24.36
N GLU A 224 -4.23 6.70 24.96
CA GLU A 224 -4.03 5.44 24.24
C GLU A 224 -5.34 4.63 24.19
N ILE A 225 -5.56 3.95 23.06
CA ILE A 225 -6.68 3.05 22.82
C ILE A 225 -6.35 1.66 23.40
N LYS A 226 -6.59 1.50 24.70
CA LYS A 226 -6.30 0.26 25.44
C LYS A 226 -6.95 -1.00 24.85
N ALA A 227 -8.09 -0.85 24.17
CA ALA A 227 -8.78 -1.96 23.52
C ALA A 227 -7.90 -2.64 22.45
N MET A 228 -6.98 -1.92 21.80
CA MET A 228 -6.10 -2.47 20.76
C MET A 228 -4.92 -3.28 21.30
N LYS A 229 -4.36 -2.85 22.43
CA LYS A 229 -3.14 -3.42 23.04
C LYS A 229 -3.40 -4.84 23.57
N ALA A 230 -2.37 -5.68 23.57
CA ALA A 230 -2.37 -6.99 24.19
C ALA A 230 -2.26 -6.96 25.71
#